data_AF-T1AM82-F1
#
_entry.id   AF-T1AM82-F1
#
_cell.length_a   1.000
_cell.length_b   1.000
_cell.length_c   1.000
_cell.angle_alpha   90.00
_cell.angle_beta   90.00
_cell.angle_gamma   90.00
#
_symmetry.space_group_name_H-M   'P 1'
#
loop_
_entity.id
_entity.type
_entity.pdbx_description
1 polymer ?
#
loop_
_entity_poly.entity_id
_entity_poly.type
_entity_poly.pdbx_seq_one_letter_code
_entity_poly.pdbx_strand_id
1 'polypeptide(L)'
;MLTPMVKLWEAAEKIKNGDYDVYINTSSDDEIGKLSKAFNEMALGLKDAEQERIKNEYLKENFIKKIIDTQEEERRKISRSLHDRFGQFLSSLKIRLRILDDVDDPGEVKSKIHQIRDDLTEGFNLVQTIAKKLKA
;
A
#
# COMPACT_ATOMS: atom_id res chain seq x y z
N MET A 1 27.66 11.54 48.36
CA MET A 1 27.49 10.49 47.33
C MET A 1 26.01 10.11 47.32
N LEU A 2 25.38 10.01 46.15
CA LEU A 2 23.99 9.55 46.04
C LEU A 2 23.87 8.10 46.51
N THR A 3 22.88 7.81 47.34
CA THR A 3 22.60 6.45 47.80
C THR A 3 22.07 5.60 46.63
N PRO A 4 22.31 4.27 46.63
CA PRO A 4 21.90 3.38 45.54
C PRO A 4 20.44 3.49 45.10
N MET A 5 19.53 3.77 46.05
CA MET A 5 18.10 3.95 45.78
C MET A 5 17.77 5.18 44.93
N VAL A 6 18.51 6.28 45.10
CA VAL A 6 18.27 7.49 44.30
C VAL A 6 18.68 7.26 42.84
N LYS A 7 19.78 6.51 42.60
CA LYS A 7 20.21 6.15 41.23
C LYS A 7 19.19 5.27 40.51
N LEU A 8 18.55 4.33 41.22
CA LEU A 8 17.48 3.51 40.68
C LEU A 8 16.26 4.35 40.30
N TRP A 9 15.87 5.31 41.16
CA TRP A 9 14.77 6.20 40.88
C TRP A 9 15.05 7.11 39.66
N GLU A 10 16.24 7.70 39.58
CA GLU A 10 16.65 8.53 38.42
C GLU A 10 16.65 7.73 37.11
N ALA A 11 17.15 6.48 37.14
CA ALA A 11 17.15 5.62 35.96
C ALA A 11 15.73 5.20 35.55
N ALA A 12 14.85 4.92 36.51
CA ALA A 12 13.45 4.62 36.22
C ALA A 12 12.72 5.84 35.62
N GLU A 13 13.04 7.05 36.07
CA GLU A 13 12.49 8.28 35.49
C GLU A 13 12.96 8.50 34.04
N LYS A 14 14.22 8.18 33.73
CA LYS A 14 14.72 8.19 32.35
C LYS A 14 13.97 7.21 31.44
N ILE A 15 13.79 5.97 31.88
CA ILE A 15 13.01 4.95 31.15
C ILE A 15 11.57 5.43 30.93
N LYS A 16 10.92 6.01 31.94
CA LYS A 16 9.57 6.58 31.84
C LYS A 16 9.47 7.64 30.73
N ASN A 17 10.54 8.40 30.52
CA ASN A 17 10.61 9.45 29.50
C ASN A 17 11.12 8.94 28.14
N GLY A 18 11.29 7.61 27.97
CA GLY A 18 11.70 6.97 26.72
C GLY A 18 13.22 6.85 26.53
N ASP A 19 14.02 7.24 27.53
CA ASP A 19 15.47 6.99 27.51
C ASP A 19 15.75 5.61 28.11
N TYR A 20 15.88 4.63 27.21
CA TYR A 20 16.21 3.24 27.56
C TYR A 20 17.72 2.98 27.62
N ASP A 21 18.57 3.96 27.32
CA ASP A 21 20.04 3.80 27.37
C ASP A 21 20.56 4.06 28.79
N VAL A 22 20.01 3.32 29.74
CA VAL A 22 20.32 3.47 31.15
C VAL A 22 21.04 2.24 31.69
N TYR A 23 22.03 2.50 32.54
CA TYR A 23 22.78 1.46 33.21
C TYR A 23 23.14 1.90 34.63
N ILE A 24 22.85 1.04 35.60
CA ILE A 24 23.16 1.25 37.01
C ILE A 24 24.36 0.38 37.38
N ASN A 25 25.41 1.00 37.92
CA ASN A 25 26.58 0.26 38.38
C ASN A 25 26.25 -0.63 39.59
N THR A 26 26.50 -1.94 39.46
CA THR A 26 26.32 -2.93 40.54
C THR A 26 27.62 -3.07 41.32
N SER A 27 27.74 -2.41 42.47
CA SER A 27 28.93 -2.50 43.33
C SER A 27 28.70 -3.29 44.62
N SER A 28 27.47 -3.73 44.88
CA SER A 28 27.09 -4.52 46.06
C SER A 28 26.51 -5.86 45.62
N ASP A 29 26.74 -6.92 46.40
CA ASP A 29 26.18 -8.27 46.21
C ASP A 29 24.91 -8.52 47.04
N ASP A 30 24.40 -7.47 47.70
CA ASP A 30 23.16 -7.47 48.47
C ASP A 30 21.90 -7.42 47.59
N GLU A 31 20.73 -7.28 48.24
CA GLU A 31 19.43 -7.16 47.57
C GLU A 31 19.37 -5.98 46.60
N ILE A 32 20.10 -4.89 46.88
CA ILE A 32 20.16 -3.70 46.03
C ILE A 32 20.98 -3.99 44.77
N GLY A 33 22.06 -4.74 44.91
CA GLY A 33 22.83 -5.27 43.79
C GLY A 33 21.99 -6.13 42.85
N LYS A 34 21.25 -7.09 43.42
CA LYS A 34 20.34 -7.97 42.66
C LYS A 34 19.25 -7.18 41.94
N LEU A 35 18.64 -6.20 42.62
CA LEU A 35 17.62 -5.32 42.02
C LEU A 35 18.21 -4.48 40.88
N SER A 36 19.41 -3.93 41.06
CA SER A 36 20.10 -3.16 40.02
C SER A 36 20.41 -4.00 38.79
N LYS A 37 20.80 -5.27 38.98
CA LYS A 37 21.00 -6.21 37.86
C LYS A 37 19.69 -6.49 37.12
N ALA A 38 18.62 -6.81 37.83
CA ALA A 38 17.30 -7.06 37.23
C ALA A 38 16.77 -5.81 36.49
N PHE A 39 17.01 -4.62 37.04
CA PHE A 39 16.67 -3.36 36.40
C PHE A 39 17.44 -3.17 35.08
N ASN A 40 18.75 -3.41 35.07
CA ASN A 40 19.56 -3.31 33.86
C ASN A 40 19.12 -4.30 32.78
N GLU A 41 18.76 -5.53 33.15
CA GLU A 41 18.20 -6.53 32.22
C GLU A 41 16.87 -6.06 31.61
N MET A 42 15.99 -5.48 32.42
CA MET A 42 14.74 -4.89 31.94
C MET A 42 14.98 -3.68 31.01
N ALA A 43 15.90 -2.79 31.37
CA ALA A 43 16.25 -1.62 30.56
C ALA A 43 16.77 -2.03 29.17
N LEU A 44 17.62 -3.07 29.12
CA LEU A 44 18.11 -3.64 27.87
C LEU A 44 16.96 -4.23 27.03
N GLY A 45 16.07 -5.01 27.66
CA GLY A 45 14.91 -5.57 26.96
C GLY A 45 13.98 -4.51 26.38
N LEU A 46 13.75 -3.40 27.10
CA LEU A 46 12.97 -2.27 26.61
C LEU A 46 13.67 -1.55 25.45
N LYS A 47 14.98 -1.37 25.53
CA LYS A 47 15.79 -0.78 24.45
C LYS A 47 15.69 -1.61 23.16
N ASP A 48 15.84 -2.93 23.27
CA ASP A 48 15.77 -3.84 22.13
C ASP A 48 14.36 -3.84 21.50
N ALA A 49 13.32 -3.88 22.34
CA ALA A 49 11.93 -3.83 21.89
C ALA A 49 11.60 -2.51 21.17
N GLU A 50 12.10 -1.37 21.66
CA GLU A 50 11.91 -0.07 21.00
C GLU A 50 12.63 -0.01 19.65
N GLN A 51 13.86 -0.53 19.56
CA GLN A 51 14.58 -0.61 18.29
C GLN A 51 13.86 -1.48 17.27
N GLU A 52 13.30 -2.61 17.70
CA GLU A 52 12.50 -3.47 16.84
C GLU A 52 11.19 -2.78 16.41
N ARG A 53 10.53 -2.05 17.32
CA ARG A 53 9.34 -1.26 17.01
C ARG A 53 9.61 -0.23 15.92
N ILE A 54 10.67 0.58 16.08
CA ILE A 54 11.08 1.60 15.10
C ILE A 54 11.39 0.98 13.74
N LYS A 55 12.12 -0.13 13.73
CA LYS A 55 12.46 -0.86 12.50
C LYS A 55 11.19 -1.37 11.80
N ASN A 56 10.25 -1.94 12.55
CA ASN A 56 8.99 -2.44 12.00
C ASN A 56 8.10 -1.32 11.47
N GLU A 57 8.06 -0.17 12.14
CA GLU A 57 7.35 1.02 11.64
C GLU A 57 7.95 1.50 10.32
N TYR A 58 9.28 1.62 10.24
CA TYR A 58 9.96 1.98 9.00
C TYR A 58 9.65 1.01 7.85
N LEU A 59 9.70 -0.31 8.11
CA LEU A 59 9.37 -1.31 7.09
C LEU A 59 7.91 -1.23 6.65
N LYS A 60 6.98 -1.02 7.59
CA LYS A 60 5.56 -0.89 7.32
C LYS A 60 5.26 0.33 6.45
N GLU A 61 5.84 1.49 6.77
CA GLU A 61 5.68 2.72 5.98
C GLU A 61 6.17 2.53 4.54
N ASN A 62 7.36 1.95 4.36
CA ASN A 62 7.92 1.69 3.04
C ASN A 62 7.09 0.67 2.24
N PHE A 63 6.57 -0.35 2.92
CA PHE A 63 5.71 -1.35 2.28
C PHE A 63 4.39 -0.75 1.82
N ILE A 64 3.74 0.07 2.65
CA ILE A 64 2.51 0.79 2.28
C ILE A 64 2.76 1.69 1.07
N LYS A 65 3.86 2.45 1.08
CA LYS A 65 4.25 3.29 -0.05
C LYS A 65 4.41 2.47 -1.33
N LYS A 66 5.09 1.32 -1.25
CA LYS A 66 5.28 0.42 -2.40
C LYS A 66 3.97 -0.13 -2.94
N ILE A 67 3.02 -0.48 -2.07
CA ILE A 67 1.67 -0.91 -2.47
C ILE A 67 0.97 0.21 -3.24
N ILE A 68 0.95 1.43 -2.70
CA ILE A 68 0.32 2.59 -3.34
C ILE A 68 0.94 2.85 -4.72
N ASP A 69 2.28 2.92 -4.79
CA ASP A 69 3.00 3.16 -6.04
C ASP A 69 2.66 2.09 -7.10
N THR A 70 2.63 0.82 -6.69
CA THR A 70 2.31 -0.31 -7.58
C THR A 70 0.85 -0.24 -8.05
N GLN A 71 -0.09 0.11 -7.15
CA GLN A 71 -1.50 0.25 -7.48
C GLN A 71 -1.74 1.42 -8.43
N GLU A 72 -1.06 2.55 -8.24
CA GLU A 72 -1.13 3.70 -9.15
C GLU A 72 -0.58 3.35 -10.54
N GLU A 73 0.54 2.64 -10.60
CA GLU A 73 1.12 2.21 -11.87
C GLU A 73 0.16 1.30 -12.63
N GLU A 74 -0.47 0.35 -11.94
CA GLU A 74 -1.46 -0.55 -12.53
C GLU A 74 -2.70 0.23 -13.01
N ARG A 75 -3.20 1.18 -12.20
CA ARG A 75 -4.31 2.06 -12.58
C ARG A 75 -3.99 2.86 -13.84
N ARG A 76 -2.76 3.38 -13.97
CA ARG A 76 -2.29 4.09 -15.17
C ARG A 76 -2.20 3.15 -16.38
N LYS A 77 -1.68 1.93 -16.21
CA LYS A 77 -1.62 0.92 -17.27
C LYS A 77 -3.01 0.56 -17.78
N ILE A 78 -3.95 0.27 -16.88
CA ILE A 78 -5.33 -0.07 -17.24
C ILE A 78 -5.98 1.11 -17.98
N SER A 79 -5.86 2.33 -17.46
CA SER A 79 -6.42 3.54 -18.09
C SER A 79 -5.92 3.75 -19.52
N ARG A 80 -4.60 3.60 -19.75
CA ARG A 80 -4.01 3.66 -21.09
C ARG A 80 -4.55 2.56 -21.99
N SER A 81 -4.54 1.30 -21.52
CA SER A 81 -5.04 0.16 -22.29
C SER A 81 -6.52 0.31 -22.67
N LEU A 82 -7.33 0.89 -21.77
CA LEU A 82 -8.73 1.21 -22.02
C LEU A 82 -8.86 2.28 -23.09
N HIS A 83 -8.13 3.38 -22.95
CA HIS A 83 -8.14 4.47 -23.92
C HIS A 83 -7.76 3.97 -25.32
N ASP A 84 -6.70 3.18 -25.43
CA ASP A 84 -6.21 2.65 -26.70
C ASP A 84 -7.23 1.68 -27.33
N ARG A 85 -7.74 0.71 -26.56
CA ARG A 85 -8.72 -0.27 -27.06
C ARG A 85 -10.05 0.39 -27.44
N PHE A 86 -10.52 1.35 -26.64
CA PHE A 86 -11.74 2.08 -26.94
C PHE A 86 -11.56 3.00 -28.15
N GLY A 87 -10.41 3.66 -28.29
CA GLY A 87 -10.07 4.45 -29.47
C GLY A 87 -10.03 3.61 -30.75
N GLN A 88 -9.44 2.40 -30.68
CA GLN A 88 -9.46 1.43 -31.78
C GLN A 88 -10.88 0.99 -32.13
N PHE A 89 -11.69 0.69 -31.11
CA PHE A 89 -13.09 0.30 -31.29
C PHE A 89 -13.88 1.40 -32.01
N LEU A 90 -13.81 2.65 -31.52
CA LEU A 90 -14.47 3.80 -32.15
C LEU A 90 -13.98 4.06 -33.59
N SER A 91 -12.68 3.87 -33.85
CA SER A 91 -12.12 4.01 -35.20
C SER A 91 -12.67 2.94 -36.16
N SER A 92 -12.76 1.68 -35.71
CA SER A 92 -13.35 0.59 -36.49
C SER A 92 -14.83 0.85 -36.79
N LEU A 93 -15.56 1.39 -35.82
CA LEU A 93 -16.97 1.74 -35.96
C LEU A 93 -17.15 2.86 -36.99
N LYS A 94 -16.31 3.90 -36.94
CA LYS A 94 -16.30 4.99 -37.92
C LYS A 94 -16.08 4.49 -39.35
N ILE A 95 -15.15 3.54 -39.56
CA ILE A 95 -14.89 2.94 -40.86
C ILE A 95 -16.10 2.14 -41.35
N ARG A 96 -16.71 1.32 -40.47
CA ARG A 96 -17.89 0.51 -40.81
C ARG A 96 -19.11 1.36 -41.15
N LEU A 97 -19.30 2.47 -40.44
CA LEU A 97 -20.35 3.45 -40.78
C LEU A 97 -20.10 4.11 -42.14
N ARG A 98 -18.85 4.43 -42.49
CA ARG A 98 -18.53 4.93 -43.82
C ARG A 98 -18.82 3.92 -44.93
N ILE A 99 -18.49 2.64 -44.70
CA ILE A 99 -18.80 1.58 -45.68
C ILE A 99 -20.31 1.48 -45.90
N LEU A 100 -21.13 1.69 -44.86
CA LEU A 100 -22.59 1.71 -44.96
C LEU A 100 -23.12 2.83 -45.86
N ASP A 101 -22.41 3.96 -45.98
CA ASP A 101 -22.79 5.06 -46.88
C ASP A 101 -22.70 4.64 -48.37
N ASP A 102 -21.89 3.62 -48.68
CA ASP A 102 -21.64 3.12 -50.03
C ASP A 102 -22.47 1.86 -50.39
N VAL A 103 -23.42 1.43 -49.54
CA VAL A 103 -24.24 0.22 -49.76
C VAL A 103 -25.63 0.60 -50.26
N ASP A 104 -25.96 0.17 -51.48
CA ASP A 104 -27.26 0.42 -52.11
C ASP A 104 -28.36 -0.58 -51.70
N ASP A 105 -28.00 -1.78 -51.24
CA ASP A 105 -28.96 -2.82 -50.85
C ASP A 105 -29.53 -2.58 -49.43
N PRO A 106 -30.84 -2.33 -49.27
CA PRO A 106 -31.45 -2.14 -47.95
C PRO A 106 -31.33 -3.37 -47.03
N GLY A 107 -31.25 -4.59 -47.60
CA GLY A 107 -31.07 -5.82 -46.84
C GLY A 107 -29.68 -5.88 -46.18
N GLU A 108 -28.64 -5.58 -46.96
CA GLU A 108 -27.26 -5.51 -46.52
C GLU A 108 -27.03 -4.37 -45.52
N VAL A 109 -27.62 -3.19 -45.74
CA VAL A 109 -27.61 -2.07 -44.77
C VAL A 109 -28.16 -2.51 -43.41
N LYS A 110 -29.33 -3.14 -43.39
CA LYS A 110 -29.97 -3.60 -42.15
C LYS A 110 -29.13 -4.66 -41.43
N SER A 111 -28.51 -5.58 -42.18
CA SER A 111 -27.61 -6.60 -41.62
C SER A 111 -26.35 -5.99 -40.97
N LYS A 112 -25.68 -5.06 -41.66
CA LYS A 112 -24.49 -4.37 -41.12
C LYS A 112 -24.82 -3.52 -39.90
N ILE A 113 -25.98 -2.85 -39.88
CA ILE A 113 -26.47 -2.11 -38.71
C ILE A 113 -26.67 -3.04 -37.51
N HIS A 114 -27.24 -4.23 -37.71
CA HIS A 114 -27.38 -5.22 -36.63
C HIS A 114 -26.00 -5.65 -36.09
N GLN A 115 -25.04 -5.98 -36.97
CA GLN A 115 -23.68 -6.34 -36.55
C GLN A 115 -23.00 -5.21 -35.76
N ILE A 116 -23.11 -3.96 -36.22
CA ILE A 116 -22.59 -2.80 -35.51
C ILE A 116 -23.18 -2.68 -34.10
N ARG A 117 -24.49 -2.93 -33.96
CA ARG A 117 -25.20 -2.87 -32.68
C ARG A 117 -24.77 -3.97 -31.71
N ASP A 118 -24.55 -5.19 -32.23
CA ASP A 118 -24.07 -6.32 -31.45
C ASP A 118 -22.64 -6.05 -30.94
N ASP A 119 -21.75 -5.58 -31.82
CA ASP A 119 -20.37 -5.21 -31.48
C ASP A 119 -20.31 -4.06 -30.44
N LEU A 120 -21.21 -3.08 -30.55
CA LEU A 120 -21.37 -1.99 -29.57
C LEU A 120 -21.76 -2.52 -28.20
N THR A 121 -22.67 -3.48 -28.16
CA THR A 121 -23.14 -4.09 -26.91
C THR A 121 -22.00 -4.87 -26.24
N GLU A 122 -21.26 -5.65 -27.02
CA GLU A 122 -20.09 -6.39 -26.53
C GLU A 122 -18.98 -5.46 -26.02
N GLY A 123 -18.64 -4.44 -26.81
CA GLY A 123 -17.63 -3.43 -26.43
C GLY A 123 -17.99 -2.69 -25.15
N PHE A 124 -19.27 -2.34 -24.96
CA PHE A 124 -19.73 -1.67 -23.74
C PHE A 124 -19.63 -2.57 -22.50
N ASN A 125 -19.98 -3.85 -22.61
CA ASN A 125 -19.88 -4.81 -21.52
C ASN A 125 -18.42 -5.04 -21.08
N LEU A 126 -17.49 -5.06 -22.03
CA LEU A 126 -16.05 -5.16 -21.76
C LEU A 126 -15.56 -3.94 -20.97
N VAL A 127 -15.91 -2.72 -21.41
CA VAL A 127 -15.54 -1.48 -20.71
C VAL A 127 -16.12 -1.44 -19.30
N GLN A 128 -17.39 -1.82 -19.10
CA GLN A 128 -17.98 -1.90 -17.77
C GLN A 128 -17.26 -2.89 -16.86
N THR A 129 -16.86 -4.04 -17.39
CA THR A 129 -16.14 -5.07 -16.61
C THR A 129 -14.78 -4.55 -16.15
N ILE A 130 -14.03 -3.87 -17.02
CA ILE A 130 -12.73 -3.30 -16.67
C ILE A 130 -12.90 -2.09 -15.72
N ALA A 131 -13.91 -1.24 -15.95
CA ALA A 131 -14.20 -0.11 -15.06
C ALA A 131 -14.57 -0.55 -13.63
N LYS A 132 -15.21 -1.72 -13.47
CA LYS A 132 -15.46 -2.32 -12.14
C LYS A 132 -14.15 -2.76 -11.47
N LYS A 133 -13.20 -3.34 -12.22
CA LYS A 133 -11.87 -3.73 -11.72
C LYS A 133 -11.00 -2.53 -11.30
N LEU A 134 -11.28 -1.34 -11.82
CA LEU A 134 -10.58 -0.09 -11.45
C LEU A 134 -11.08 0.56 -10.16
N LYS A 135 -12.27 0.20 -9.68
CA LYS A 135 -12.91 0.78 -8.48
C LYS A 135 -12.74 -0.08 -7.22
N ALA A 136 -12.31 -1.34 -7.39
CA ALA A 136 -11.99 -2.27 -6.31
C ALA A 136 -10.50 -2.16 -5.96
#